data_AF-A0A3B0WGF4-F1
#
_entry.id   AF-A0A3B0WGF4-F1
#
_cell.length_a   1.000
_cell.length_b   1.000
_cell.length_c   1.000
_cell.angle_alpha   90.00
_cell.angle_beta   90.00
_cell.angle_gamma   90.00
#
_symmetry.space_group_name_H-M   'P 1'
#
loop_
_entity.id
_entity.type
_entity.pdbx_description
1 polymer ?
#
loop_
_entity_poly.entity_id
_entity_poly.type
_entity_poly.pdbx_seq_one_letter_code
_entity_poly.pdbx_strand_id
1 'polypeptide(L)'
;MRKTTKLAVGVALALAASGAANATVYDITAVLSGNDGGFSYSSLNDASGSNSQGLGPDGELASILDAGSLGTYDDVTGAFDAVLALDNVAGPITLAGTLFFDNAGLLSANSTLGITFSGTQSGSLSDTVLGFVAGDICCSGTNDPNSFDGNFLTLWGANFSDASFGGSYTGATLGMDLRIELTSVPVPAAVWLFGSGLLGLVGVVRRKKA
;
A
#
# COMPACT_ATOMS: atom_id res chain seq x y z
N MET A 1 46.06 -16.32 -20.91
CA MET A 1 45.62 -15.15 -20.11
C MET A 1 44.32 -14.47 -20.59
N ARG A 2 44.01 -14.33 -21.89
CA ARG A 2 42.80 -13.60 -22.36
C ARG A 2 41.42 -14.24 -22.10
N LYS A 3 41.33 -15.54 -21.76
CA LYS A 3 40.04 -16.24 -21.59
C LYS A 3 39.40 -16.04 -20.20
N THR A 4 40.21 -15.85 -19.16
CA THR A 4 39.72 -15.67 -17.77
C THR A 4 39.10 -14.30 -17.54
N THR A 5 39.61 -13.26 -18.20
CA THR A 5 39.09 -11.88 -18.09
C THR A 5 37.66 -11.77 -18.66
N LYS A 6 37.34 -12.48 -19.76
CA LYS A 6 35.99 -12.43 -20.35
C LYS A 6 34.93 -13.12 -19.50
N LEU A 7 35.30 -14.17 -18.77
CA LEU A 7 34.39 -14.89 -17.87
C LEU A 7 34.10 -14.04 -16.62
N ALA A 8 35.12 -13.39 -16.06
CA ALA A 8 34.97 -12.51 -14.91
C ALA A 8 34.06 -11.30 -15.21
N VAL A 9 34.20 -10.68 -16.39
CA VAL A 9 33.35 -9.56 -16.81
C VAL A 9 31.89 -10.01 -17.01
N GLY A 10 31.65 -11.19 -17.58
CA GLY A 10 30.30 -11.71 -17.77
C GLY A 10 29.59 -12.04 -16.45
N VAL A 11 30.32 -12.59 -15.48
CA VAL A 11 29.80 -12.87 -14.13
C VAL A 11 29.53 -11.55 -13.39
N ALA A 12 30.44 -10.58 -13.45
CA ALA A 12 30.24 -9.27 -12.84
C ALA A 12 29.02 -8.53 -13.41
N LEU A 13 28.76 -8.63 -14.72
CA LEU A 13 27.57 -8.04 -15.35
C LEU A 13 26.27 -8.72 -14.90
N ALA A 14 26.29 -10.04 -14.74
CA ALA A 14 25.12 -10.80 -14.25
C ALA A 14 24.82 -10.53 -12.78
N LEU A 15 25.86 -10.39 -11.93
CA LEU A 15 25.71 -10.01 -10.53
C LEU A 15 25.29 -8.54 -10.36
N ALA A 16 25.74 -7.65 -11.25
CA ALA A 16 25.30 -6.25 -11.25
C ALA A 16 23.81 -6.11 -11.64
N ALA A 17 23.31 -6.98 -12.52
CA ALA A 17 21.90 -7.01 -12.90
C ALA A 17 20.98 -7.62 -11.81
N SER A 18 21.52 -8.43 -10.88
CA SER A 18 20.76 -8.99 -9.75
C SER A 18 20.70 -8.08 -8.51
N GLY A 19 21.37 -6.93 -8.53
CA GLY A 19 21.48 -6.01 -7.38
C GLY A 19 20.39 -4.96 -7.27
N ALA A 20 19.52 -4.80 -8.28
CA ALA A 20 18.30 -4.02 -8.11
C ALA A 20 17.37 -4.84 -7.21
N ALA A 21 17.02 -4.32 -6.03
CA ALA A 21 15.95 -4.88 -5.22
C ALA A 21 14.72 -5.05 -6.13
N ASN A 22 14.30 -6.29 -6.35
CA ASN A 22 13.06 -6.51 -7.08
C ASN A 22 11.94 -6.01 -6.18
N ALA A 23 11.13 -5.09 -6.69
CA ALA A 23 9.91 -4.67 -6.01
C ALA A 23 9.09 -5.92 -5.68
N THR A 24 8.75 -6.07 -4.41
CA THR A 24 7.76 -7.04 -4.00
C THR A 24 6.42 -6.35 -4.15
N VAL A 25 5.63 -6.82 -5.12
CA VAL A 25 4.23 -6.44 -5.19
C VAL A 25 3.47 -7.31 -4.20
N TYR A 26 2.62 -6.70 -3.41
CA TYR A 26 1.74 -7.35 -2.45
C TYR A 26 0.30 -7.25 -2.94
N ASP A 27 -0.46 -8.32 -2.82
CA ASP A 27 -1.92 -8.32 -3.02
C ASP A 27 -2.64 -8.08 -1.69
N ILE A 28 -3.73 -7.31 -1.74
CA ILE A 28 -4.67 -7.21 -0.62
C ILE A 28 -5.48 -8.50 -0.54
N THR A 29 -5.35 -9.23 0.56
CA THR A 29 -6.04 -10.52 0.76
C THR A 29 -7.19 -10.47 1.75
N ALA A 30 -7.19 -9.46 2.63
CA ALA A 30 -8.30 -9.22 3.54
C ALA A 30 -8.40 -7.73 3.89
N VAL A 31 -9.62 -7.27 4.13
CA VAL A 31 -9.91 -5.99 4.80
C VAL A 31 -10.58 -6.30 6.13
N LEU A 32 -10.03 -5.78 7.22
CA LEU A 32 -10.62 -6.00 8.54
C LEU A 32 -11.88 -5.16 8.63
N SER A 33 -13.04 -5.80 8.53
CA SER A 33 -14.37 -5.18 8.67
C SER A 33 -15.00 -5.51 10.02
N GLY A 34 -15.69 -4.55 10.61
CA GLY A 34 -16.34 -4.68 11.92
C GLY A 34 -16.69 -3.32 12.49
N ASN A 35 -17.12 -3.28 13.76
CA ASN A 35 -17.44 -2.02 14.43
C ASN A 35 -16.92 -2.07 15.87
N ASP A 36 -15.96 -1.20 16.18
CA ASP A 36 -15.49 -0.96 17.55
C ASP A 36 -15.23 0.53 17.84
N GLY A 37 -15.57 1.43 16.91
CA GLY A 37 -15.28 2.85 17.03
C GLY A 37 -13.79 3.19 17.13
N GLY A 38 -12.89 2.32 16.64
CA GLY A 38 -11.45 2.51 16.64
C GLY A 38 -10.71 1.76 15.51
N PHE A 39 -9.39 1.61 15.64
CA PHE A 39 -8.50 1.07 14.59
C PHE A 39 -8.50 -0.46 14.42
N SER A 40 -9.41 -1.20 15.06
CA SER A 40 -9.44 -2.65 14.84
C SER A 40 -10.05 -2.99 13.49
N TYR A 41 -10.84 -2.09 12.90
CA TYR A 41 -11.55 -2.29 11.65
C TYR A 41 -11.40 -1.10 10.70
N SER A 42 -11.80 -1.33 9.45
CA SER A 42 -11.70 -0.37 8.36
C SER A 42 -13.02 0.36 8.16
N SER A 43 -12.99 1.68 8.17
CA SER A 43 -14.19 2.52 8.04
C SER A 43 -13.86 3.90 7.46
N LEU A 44 -14.90 4.58 7.00
CA LEU A 44 -14.89 6.02 6.73
C LEU A 44 -15.68 6.72 7.84
N ASN A 45 -15.14 7.81 8.36
CA ASN A 45 -15.73 8.55 9.46
C ASN A 45 -15.80 10.05 9.18
N ASP A 46 -16.71 10.74 9.86
CA ASP A 46 -16.79 12.19 9.84
C ASP A 46 -15.62 12.74 10.66
N ALA A 47 -14.71 13.46 9.97
CA ALA A 47 -13.57 14.11 10.60
C ALA A 47 -13.84 15.58 10.95
N SER A 48 -15.08 16.05 10.79
CA SER A 48 -15.44 17.44 11.06
C SER A 48 -15.46 17.77 12.56
N GLY A 49 -15.09 19.01 12.89
CA GLY A 49 -15.09 19.51 14.27
C GLY A 49 -13.72 19.48 14.95
N SER A 50 -13.72 19.62 16.28
CA SER A 50 -12.50 19.87 17.07
C SER A 50 -11.63 18.61 17.29
N ASN A 51 -12.19 17.43 17.03
CA ASN A 51 -11.55 16.15 17.27
C ASN A 51 -11.47 15.38 15.95
N SER A 52 -10.80 15.93 14.95
CA SER A 52 -10.49 15.19 13.72
C SER A 52 -9.67 13.91 14.00
N GLN A 53 -9.10 13.78 15.20
CA GLN A 53 -8.40 12.59 15.73
C GLN A 53 -9.24 11.80 16.76
N GLY A 54 -10.51 12.13 16.95
CA GLY A 54 -11.38 11.54 17.96
C GLY A 54 -11.78 10.11 17.59
N LEU A 55 -11.00 9.14 18.06
CA LEU A 55 -11.14 7.70 17.86
C LEU A 55 -12.36 7.12 18.60
N GLY A 56 -13.56 7.52 18.20
CA GLY A 56 -14.79 7.00 18.80
C GLY A 56 -15.90 6.79 17.76
N PRO A 57 -16.95 6.03 18.10
CA PRO A 57 -18.08 5.68 17.23
C PRO A 57 -18.95 6.87 16.78
N ASP A 58 -18.55 8.11 17.09
CA ASP A 58 -19.27 9.31 16.73
C ASP A 58 -18.91 9.69 15.29
N GLY A 59 -19.77 9.29 14.35
CA GLY A 59 -19.71 9.77 12.96
C GLY A 59 -19.21 8.78 11.92
N GLU A 60 -19.23 7.46 12.16
CA GLU A 60 -19.02 6.49 11.07
C GLU A 60 -19.98 6.76 9.91
N LEU A 61 -19.43 6.98 8.72
CA LEU A 61 -20.15 7.26 7.48
C LEU A 61 -20.35 6.00 6.64
N ALA A 62 -19.40 5.07 6.71
CA ALA A 62 -19.41 3.79 5.99
C ALA A 62 -18.45 2.79 6.62
N SER A 63 -18.86 1.53 6.74
CA SER A 63 -17.90 0.44 6.98
C SER A 63 -17.24 0.03 5.66
N ILE A 64 -15.94 -0.24 5.69
CA ILE A 64 -15.23 -0.85 4.55
C ILE A 64 -15.30 -2.37 4.69
N LEU A 65 -15.81 -3.03 3.66
CA LEU A 65 -16.10 -4.45 3.67
C LEU A 65 -14.95 -5.27 3.07
N ASP A 66 -14.74 -6.47 3.61
CA ASP A 66 -13.81 -7.45 3.03
C ASP A 66 -14.27 -7.96 1.66
N ALA A 67 -15.59 -8.20 1.54
CA ALA A 67 -16.16 -8.78 0.34
C ALA A 67 -16.04 -7.86 -0.88
N GLY A 68 -15.32 -8.32 -1.91
CA GLY A 68 -15.15 -7.59 -3.17
C GLY A 68 -14.00 -6.59 -3.16
N SER A 69 -13.21 -6.55 -2.09
CA SER A 69 -12.01 -5.71 -1.99
C SER A 69 -10.83 -6.36 -2.72
N LEU A 70 -10.14 -5.56 -3.52
CA LEU A 70 -8.98 -5.97 -4.33
C LEU A 70 -7.98 -4.82 -4.35
N GLY A 71 -6.69 -5.13 -4.45
CA GLY A 71 -5.68 -4.09 -4.66
C GLY A 71 -4.26 -4.62 -4.54
N THR A 72 -3.32 -3.72 -4.77
CA THR A 72 -1.89 -4.00 -4.74
C THR A 72 -1.11 -2.91 -4.05
N TYR A 73 0.02 -3.29 -3.45
CA TYR A 73 1.03 -2.38 -2.92
C TYR A 73 2.41 -2.77 -3.43
N ASP A 74 3.19 -1.81 -3.95
CA ASP A 74 4.57 -2.01 -4.39
C ASP A 74 5.54 -1.35 -3.40
N ASP A 75 6.35 -2.16 -2.72
CA ASP A 75 7.22 -1.72 -1.62
C ASP A 75 8.41 -0.84 -2.03
N VAL A 76 8.74 -0.79 -3.33
CA VAL A 76 9.86 0.01 -3.85
C VAL A 76 9.37 1.37 -4.34
N THR A 77 8.27 1.39 -5.07
CA THR A 77 7.68 2.61 -5.64
C THR A 77 6.71 3.29 -4.68
N GLY A 78 6.26 2.57 -3.65
CA GLY A 78 5.19 2.99 -2.75
C GLY A 78 3.82 3.01 -3.41
N ALA A 79 3.68 2.57 -4.67
CA ALA A 79 2.41 2.62 -5.37
C ALA A 79 1.38 1.77 -4.65
N PHE A 80 0.23 2.38 -4.34
CA PHE A 80 -0.90 1.73 -3.69
C PHE A 80 -2.14 1.97 -4.53
N ASP A 81 -2.80 0.89 -4.92
CA ASP A 81 -4.04 0.92 -5.69
C ASP A 81 -5.01 -0.11 -5.12
N ALA A 82 -6.22 0.31 -4.76
CA ALA A 82 -7.24 -0.59 -4.22
C ALA A 82 -8.65 -0.18 -4.66
N VAL A 83 -9.52 -1.17 -4.81
CA VAL A 83 -10.97 -0.98 -4.89
C VAL A 83 -11.57 -1.67 -3.68
N LEU A 84 -12.23 -0.91 -2.82
CA LEU A 84 -12.77 -1.40 -1.55
C LEU A 84 -14.29 -1.23 -1.54
N ALA A 85 -15.00 -2.27 -1.11
CA ALA A 85 -16.45 -2.21 -0.99
C ALA A 85 -16.88 -1.42 0.26
N LEU A 86 -17.99 -0.69 0.15
CA LEU A 86 -18.64 -0.01 1.28
C LEU A 86 -20.00 -0.66 1.57
N ASP A 87 -20.46 -0.58 2.81
CA ASP A 87 -21.77 -1.06 3.26
C ASP A 87 -22.93 -0.10 2.96
N ASN A 88 -22.65 1.04 2.35
CA ASN A 88 -23.60 2.12 2.10
C ASN A 88 -23.89 2.33 0.60
N VAL A 89 -24.72 3.34 0.30
CA VAL A 89 -25.16 3.66 -1.07
C VAL A 89 -24.09 4.37 -1.92
N ALA A 90 -22.96 4.75 -1.34
CA ALA A 90 -21.86 5.41 -2.06
C ALA A 90 -21.10 4.43 -2.96
N GLY A 91 -21.39 3.13 -2.88
CA GLY A 91 -20.73 2.10 -3.69
C GLY A 91 -19.27 1.90 -3.31
N PRO A 92 -18.53 1.06 -4.04
CA PRO A 92 -17.11 0.86 -3.78
C PRO A 92 -16.32 2.17 -3.98
N ILE A 93 -15.24 2.30 -3.20
CA ILE A 93 -14.24 3.35 -3.33
C ILE A 93 -13.03 2.82 -4.07
N THR A 94 -12.41 3.68 -4.88
CA THR A 94 -11.07 3.46 -5.41
C THR A 94 -10.09 4.31 -4.62
N LEU A 95 -9.04 3.67 -4.10
CA LEU A 95 -7.90 4.30 -3.45
C LEU A 95 -6.71 4.23 -4.40
N ALA A 96 -6.02 5.34 -4.63
CA ALA A 96 -4.82 5.37 -5.45
C ALA A 96 -3.83 6.41 -4.94
N GLY A 97 -2.56 6.05 -4.82
CA GLY A 97 -1.53 7.01 -4.42
C GLY A 97 -0.18 6.36 -4.13
N THR A 98 0.63 7.06 -3.33
CA THR A 98 1.97 6.60 -2.94
C THR A 98 2.11 6.61 -1.43
N LEU A 99 2.46 5.45 -0.89
CA LEU A 99 2.73 5.19 0.52
C LEU A 99 4.15 4.69 0.64
N PHE A 100 5.02 5.45 1.30
CA PHE A 100 6.40 5.00 1.55
C PHE A 100 6.53 4.64 3.01
N PHE A 101 7.13 3.49 3.31
CA PHE A 101 7.40 3.07 4.67
C PHE A 101 8.91 3.02 4.88
N ASP A 102 9.35 3.37 6.09
CA ASP A 102 10.74 3.23 6.47
C ASP A 102 11.08 1.78 6.85
N ASN A 103 12.35 1.54 7.21
CA ASN A 103 12.80 0.20 7.59
C ASN A 103 12.19 -0.31 8.91
N ALA A 104 11.56 0.56 9.70
CA ALA A 104 10.81 0.19 10.89
C ALA A 104 9.34 -0.12 10.57
N GLY A 105 8.93 0.00 9.30
CA GLY A 105 7.55 -0.21 8.87
C GLY A 105 6.66 0.99 9.17
N LEU A 106 7.22 2.16 9.48
CA LEU A 106 6.44 3.38 9.74
C LEU A 106 6.26 4.17 8.46
N LEU A 107 5.06 4.72 8.26
CA LEU A 107 4.76 5.54 7.09
C LEU A 107 5.60 6.82 7.11
N SER A 108 6.17 7.15 5.96
CA SER A 108 6.92 8.36 5.70
C SER A 108 6.00 9.55 5.56
N ALA A 109 6.54 10.74 5.87
CA ALA A 109 5.80 11.99 5.80
C ALA A 109 5.28 12.27 4.40
N ASN A 110 4.13 12.96 4.33
CA ASN A 110 3.49 13.41 3.09
C ASN A 110 3.01 12.28 2.18
N SER A 111 2.78 11.08 2.73
CA SER A 111 2.04 10.04 2.02
C SER A 111 0.59 10.49 1.83
N THR A 112 0.02 10.23 0.66
CA THR A 112 -1.36 10.63 0.32
C THR A 112 -2.04 9.57 -0.52
N LEU A 113 -3.35 9.41 -0.34
CA LEU A 113 -4.21 8.55 -1.15
C LEU A 113 -5.37 9.36 -1.69
N GLY A 114 -5.53 9.36 -3.01
CA GLY A 114 -6.76 9.81 -3.65
C GLY A 114 -7.87 8.80 -3.39
N ILE A 115 -9.05 9.31 -3.06
CA ILE A 115 -10.29 8.54 -2.89
C ILE A 115 -11.26 8.96 -3.98
N THR A 116 -11.81 7.99 -4.70
CA THR A 116 -12.88 8.19 -5.67
C THR A 116 -14.05 7.28 -5.35
N PHE A 117 -15.24 7.84 -5.16
CA PHE A 117 -16.47 7.10 -4.89
C PHE A 117 -17.18 6.77 -6.19
N SER A 118 -17.63 5.53 -6.36
CA SER A 118 -18.29 5.08 -7.59
C SER A 118 -19.81 5.25 -7.61
N GLY A 119 -20.45 5.44 -6.46
CA GLY A 119 -21.90 5.54 -6.28
C GLY A 119 -22.38 6.95 -5.94
N THR A 120 -23.60 7.03 -5.40
CA THR A 120 -24.22 8.32 -5.06
C THR A 120 -23.69 8.80 -3.72
N GLN A 121 -23.00 9.93 -3.76
CA GLN A 121 -22.38 10.60 -2.63
C GLN A 121 -23.41 11.40 -1.83
N SER A 122 -23.29 11.41 -0.49
CA SER A 122 -24.10 12.22 0.42
C SER A 122 -23.25 12.72 1.58
N GLY A 123 -23.45 13.96 2.01
CA GLY A 123 -22.73 14.56 3.14
C GLY A 123 -21.23 14.73 2.85
N SER A 124 -20.39 14.30 3.80
CA SER A 124 -18.93 14.41 3.73
C SER A 124 -18.25 13.41 2.77
N LEU A 125 -18.99 12.44 2.22
CA LEU A 125 -18.47 11.51 1.23
C LEU A 125 -18.33 12.22 -0.11
N SER A 126 -17.12 12.66 -0.41
CA SER A 126 -16.79 13.25 -1.72
C SER A 126 -15.39 12.86 -2.16
N ASP A 127 -15.19 12.79 -3.49
CA ASP A 127 -13.87 12.52 -4.05
C ASP A 127 -12.86 13.51 -3.46
N THR A 128 -11.77 12.98 -2.91
CA THR A 128 -10.83 13.78 -2.13
C THR A 128 -9.46 13.13 -2.08
N VAL A 129 -8.53 13.78 -1.38
CA VAL A 129 -7.21 13.23 -1.07
C VAL A 129 -7.08 13.14 0.43
N LEU A 130 -6.75 11.97 0.93
CA LEU A 130 -6.39 11.77 2.33
C LEU A 130 -4.90 11.96 2.52
N GLY A 131 -4.55 12.63 3.62
CA GLY A 131 -3.19 12.82 4.07
C GLY A 131 -2.93 12.03 5.34
N PHE A 132 -1.73 11.49 5.43
CA PHE A 132 -1.30 10.64 6.54
C PHE A 132 -0.10 11.30 7.22
N VAL A 133 -0.15 11.49 8.55
CA VAL A 133 1.06 11.92 9.30
C VAL A 133 2.01 10.75 9.39
N ALA A 134 3.31 11.06 9.37
CA ALA A 134 4.35 10.07 9.56
C ALA A 134 4.27 9.42 10.94
N GLY A 135 4.57 8.13 11.00
CA GLY A 135 4.73 7.37 12.24
C GLY A 135 3.44 7.10 13.01
N ASP A 136 3.61 6.67 14.27
CA ASP A 136 2.53 6.40 15.22
C ASP A 136 1.95 7.73 15.74
N ILE A 137 0.69 7.99 15.41
CA ILE A 137 0.05 9.29 15.65
C ILE A 137 -0.55 9.40 17.04
N CYS A 138 -0.98 8.31 17.71
CA CYS A 138 -1.78 8.53 18.91
C CYS A 138 -2.00 7.38 19.90
N CYS A 139 -1.49 6.15 19.73
CA CYS A 139 -1.79 5.09 20.69
C CYS A 139 -0.66 4.08 20.81
N SER A 140 -0.06 3.97 22.00
CA SER A 140 0.84 2.84 22.30
C SER A 140 0.07 1.52 22.28
N GLY A 141 0.43 0.55 21.43
CA GLY A 141 -0.26 -0.74 21.37
C GLY A 141 0.21 -1.68 20.26
N THR A 142 -0.67 -2.57 19.79
CA THR A 142 -0.45 -3.47 18.64
C THR A 142 -1.12 -2.96 17.36
N ASN A 143 -1.69 -1.76 17.39
CA ASN A 143 -2.47 -1.20 16.30
C ASN A 143 -1.97 0.22 16.00
N ASP A 144 -0.66 0.36 15.85
CA ASP A 144 -0.03 1.66 15.57
C ASP A 144 -0.52 2.13 14.20
N PRO A 145 -1.22 3.27 14.09
CA PRO A 145 -1.71 3.74 12.80
C PRO A 145 -0.53 4.12 11.90
N ASN A 146 -0.75 4.04 10.58
CA ASN A 146 0.26 4.39 9.58
C ASN A 146 1.53 3.54 9.70
N SER A 147 1.35 2.23 9.87
CA SER A 147 2.47 1.30 10.04
C SER A 147 2.19 -0.09 9.46
N PHE A 148 3.23 -0.91 9.47
CA PHE A 148 3.15 -2.36 9.27
C PHE A 148 3.25 -3.10 10.60
N ASP A 149 2.29 -4.00 10.86
CA ASP A 149 2.38 -5.03 11.90
C ASP A 149 2.31 -6.42 11.26
N GLY A 150 3.48 -7.01 11.02
CA GLY A 150 3.60 -8.24 10.24
C GLY A 150 3.09 -8.06 8.81
N ASN A 151 2.00 -8.76 8.47
CA ASN A 151 1.36 -8.67 7.15
C ASN A 151 0.24 -7.62 7.10
N PHE A 152 -0.04 -6.94 8.20
CA PHE A 152 -1.08 -5.92 8.24
C PHE A 152 -0.49 -4.56 7.90
N LEU A 153 -1.13 -3.89 6.95
CA LEU A 153 -0.98 -2.45 6.75
C LEU A 153 -2.12 -1.73 7.46
N THR A 154 -1.78 -0.82 8.36
CA THR A 154 -2.72 0.09 9.03
C THR A 154 -2.50 1.51 8.51
N LEU A 155 -3.57 2.20 8.14
CA LEU A 155 -3.54 3.60 7.76
C LEU A 155 -4.62 4.37 8.51
N TRP A 156 -4.24 5.56 8.94
CA TRP A 156 -5.13 6.57 9.42
C TRP A 156 -4.85 7.90 8.77
N GLY A 157 -5.85 8.41 8.07
CA GLY A 157 -5.76 9.69 7.40
C GLY A 157 -7.08 10.41 7.39
N ALA A 158 -7.03 11.69 7.07
CA ALA A 158 -8.21 12.48 6.81
C ALA A 158 -7.95 13.42 5.64
N ASN A 159 -9.03 13.90 5.04
CA ASN A 159 -8.94 14.88 3.98
C ASN A 159 -8.45 16.21 4.54
N PHE A 160 -7.85 17.02 3.69
CA PHE A 160 -7.29 18.29 4.05
C PHE A 160 -7.57 19.33 2.98
N SER A 161 -7.60 20.60 3.36
CA SER A 161 -7.98 21.70 2.48
C SER A 161 -6.80 22.37 1.76
N ASP A 162 -5.55 22.05 2.12
CA ASP A 162 -4.34 22.64 1.56
C ASP A 162 -3.51 21.59 0.79
N ALA A 163 -3.09 21.88 -0.44
CA ALA A 163 -2.42 20.92 -1.33
C ALA A 163 -1.10 20.33 -0.79
N SER A 164 -0.58 20.87 0.31
CA SER A 164 0.59 20.35 1.03
C SER A 164 0.16 19.86 2.41
N PHE A 165 0.09 18.55 2.60
CA PHE A 165 -0.24 17.97 3.89
C PHE A 165 0.85 18.27 4.93
N GLY A 166 0.66 19.32 5.74
CA GLY A 166 1.60 19.75 6.79
C GLY A 166 1.39 19.07 8.15
N GLY A 167 0.68 17.95 8.18
CA GLY A 167 0.32 17.24 9.41
C GLY A 167 -0.79 17.89 10.25
N SER A 168 -1.56 18.81 9.66
CA SER A 168 -2.76 19.40 10.29
C SER A 168 -4.01 18.89 9.61
N TYR A 169 -4.96 18.40 10.41
CA TYR A 169 -6.29 17.98 9.98
C TYR A 169 -7.35 19.07 10.20
N THR A 170 -6.91 20.32 10.34
CA THR A 170 -7.83 21.45 10.55
C THR A 170 -8.74 21.60 9.33
N GLY A 171 -10.05 21.53 9.55
CA GLY A 171 -11.05 21.61 8.47
C GLY A 171 -11.22 20.32 7.68
N ALA A 172 -10.65 19.19 8.15
CA ALA A 172 -11.03 17.87 7.67
C ALA A 172 -12.52 17.64 7.89
N THR A 173 -13.13 16.85 7.01
CA THR A 173 -14.54 16.45 7.03
C THR A 173 -14.73 14.96 6.80
N LEU A 174 -13.71 14.28 6.27
CA LEU A 174 -13.70 12.85 5.99
C LEU A 174 -12.40 12.25 6.54
N GLY A 175 -12.53 11.28 7.43
CA GLY A 175 -11.46 10.42 7.91
C GLY A 175 -11.58 9.02 7.31
N MET A 176 -10.49 8.27 7.39
CA MET A 176 -10.44 6.86 7.05
C MET A 176 -9.53 6.12 8.02
N ASP A 177 -10.09 5.03 8.54
CA ASP A 177 -9.35 3.96 9.19
C ASP A 177 -9.26 2.83 8.17
N LEU A 178 -8.06 2.40 7.81
CA LEU A 178 -7.88 1.28 6.89
C LEU A 178 -6.92 0.26 7.50
N ARG A 179 -7.39 -0.98 7.63
CA ARG A 179 -6.59 -2.09 8.11
C ARG A 179 -6.75 -3.28 7.18
N ILE A 180 -5.69 -3.60 6.46
CA ILE A 180 -5.70 -4.62 5.42
C ILE A 180 -4.57 -5.63 5.63
N GLU A 181 -4.81 -6.88 5.23
CA GLU A 181 -3.79 -7.91 5.14
C GLU A 181 -3.18 -7.93 3.74
N LEU A 182 -1.85 -7.95 3.69
CA LEU A 182 -1.07 -8.00 2.47
C LEU A 182 -0.31 -9.32 2.37
N THR A 183 -0.28 -9.91 1.16
CA THR A 183 0.56 -11.08 0.88
C THR A 183 1.44 -10.82 -0.32
N SER A 184 2.71 -11.22 -0.25
CA SER A 184 3.65 -11.02 -1.35
C SER A 184 3.24 -11.86 -2.56
N VAL A 185 3.14 -11.23 -3.73
CA VAL A 185 2.91 -11.91 -5.01
C VAL A 185 4.16 -12.72 -5.37
N PRO A 186 4.08 -14.06 -5.48
CA PRO A 186 5.25 -14.86 -5.81
C PRO A 186 5.79 -14.50 -7.19
N VAL A 187 7.13 -14.41 -7.31
CA VAL A 187 7.78 -14.20 -8.61
C VAL A 187 7.35 -15.32 -9.56
N PRO A 188 6.80 -15.01 -10.75
CA PRO A 188 6.26 -16.01 -11.65
C PRO A 188 7.29 -17.08 -12.01
N ALA A 189 6.88 -18.36 -12.02
CA ALA A 189 7.73 -19.47 -12.44
C ALA A 189 8.34 -19.27 -13.85
N ALA A 190 7.68 -18.47 -14.69
CA ALA A 190 8.18 -18.07 -16.00
C ALA A 190 9.55 -17.38 -15.94
N VAL A 191 9.85 -16.61 -14.89
CA VAL A 191 11.17 -15.96 -14.72
C VAL A 191 12.27 -17.01 -14.54
N TRP A 192 11.99 -18.05 -13.75
CA TRP A 192 12.90 -19.20 -13.58
C TRP A 192 13.04 -20.04 -14.85
N LEU A 193 11.94 -20.28 -15.56
CA LEU A 193 11.97 -21.00 -16.85
C LEU A 193 12.75 -20.21 -17.91
N PHE A 194 12.56 -18.89 -17.95
CA PHE A 194 13.29 -18.03 -18.86
C PHE A 194 14.78 -18.00 -18.52
N GLY A 195 15.13 -17.81 -17.25
CA GLY A 195 16.52 -17.81 -16.77
C GLY A 195 17.23 -19.15 -17.05
N SER A 196 16.57 -20.27 -16.75
CA SER A 196 17.13 -21.60 -17.02
C SER A 196 17.21 -21.92 -18.52
N GLY A 197 16.21 -21.50 -19.31
CA GLY A 197 16.22 -21.61 -20.77
C GLY A 197 17.38 -20.83 -21.40
N LEU A 198 17.63 -19.60 -20.94
CA LEU A 198 18.74 -18.77 -21.42
C LEU A 198 20.10 -19.40 -21.09
N LEU A 199 20.28 -19.92 -19.88
CA LEU A 199 21.48 -20.67 -19.50
C LEU A 199 21.67 -21.92 -20.37
N GLY A 200 20.58 -22.62 -20.68
CA GLY A 200 20.56 -23.73 -21.63
C GLY A 200 21.07 -23.33 -23.01
N LEU A 201 20.57 -22.22 -23.57
CA LEU A 201 21.02 -21.70 -24.86
C LEU A 201 22.51 -21.34 -24.86
N VAL A 202 23.01 -20.69 -23.80
CA VAL A 202 24.44 -20.38 -23.66
C VAL A 202 25.28 -21.67 -23.66
N GLY A 203 24.81 -22.72 -23.00
CA GLY A 203 25.44 -24.04 -23.02
C GLY A 203 25.53 -24.64 -24.43
N VAL A 204 24.45 -24.56 -25.21
CA VAL A 204 24.40 -25.06 -26.59
C VAL A 204 25.38 -24.30 -27.50
N VAL A 205 25.44 -22.97 -27.40
CA VAL A 205 26.35 -22.14 -28.20
C VAL A 205 27.82 -22.45 -27.89
N ARG A 206 28.15 -22.75 -26.62
CA ARG A 206 29.51 -23.13 -26.23
C ARG A 206 29.93 -24.49 -26.79
N ARG A 207 29.02 -25.47 -26.82
CA ARG A 207 29.31 -26.80 -27.41
C ARG A 207 29.64 -26.71 -28.90
N LYS A 208 29.02 -25.80 -29.66
CA LYS A 208 29.31 -25.63 -31.09
C LYS A 208 30.68 -25.03 -31.41
N LYS A 209 31.43 -24.53 -30.42
CA LYS A 209 32.77 -23.95 -30.59
C LYS A 209 33.90 -24.88 -30.11
N ALA A 210 33.56 -26.00 -29.49
CA ALA A 210 34.48 -27.06 -29.10
C ALA A 210 34.47 -28.14 -30.18
#